data_AF-A0A8J6PLC6-F1
#
_entry.id   AF-A0A8J6PLC6-F1
#
_cell.length_a   1.000
_cell.length_b   1.000
_cell.length_c   1.000
_cell.angle_alpha   90.00
_cell.angle_beta   90.00
_cell.angle_gamma   90.00
#
_symmetry.space_group_name_H-M   'P 1'
#
loop_
_entity.id
_entity.type
_entity.pdbx_description
1 polymer ?
#
loop_
_entity_poly.entity_id
_entity_poly.type
_entity_poly.pdbx_seq_one_letter_code
_entity_poly.pdbx_strand_id
1 'polypeptide(L)' 'MQVLVSPAKRVGPSKKILDRPLETNDISADHGAFTFTFKAAGQYDKSEYLYRVVLTPEEMAILIAPHDLLKHVA' A
#
# COMPACT_ATOMS: atom_id res chain seq x y z
N MET A 1 9.51 4.28 -0.37
CA MET A 1 8.41 3.42 -0.85
C MET A 1 7.95 3.95 -2.21
N GLN A 2 7.48 3.10 -3.10
CA GLN A 2 6.82 3.52 -4.34
C GLN A 2 5.45 2.86 -4.38
N VAL A 3 4.41 3.63 -4.68
CA VAL A 3 3.08 3.06 -4.94
C VAL A 3 2.78 3.25 -6.41
N LEU A 4 2.59 2.14 -7.11
CA LEU A 4 2.19 2.13 -8.51
C LEU A 4 0.76 1.64 -8.62
N VAL A 5 -0.02 2.27 -9.50
CA VAL A 5 -1.38 1.86 -9.79
C VAL A 5 -1.52 1.55 -11.28
N SER A 6 -2.17 0.44 -11.61
CA SER A 6 -2.41 -0.04 -12.97
C SER A 6 -3.89 -0.40 -13.14
N PRO A 7 -4.40 -0.48 -14.39
CA PRO A 7 -5.80 -0.85 -14.59
C PRO A 7 -6.01 -2.30 -14.14
N ALA A 8 -7.02 -2.54 -13.30
CA ALA A 8 -7.28 -3.90 -12.80
C ALA A 8 -7.90 -4.84 -13.85
N LYS A 9 -8.63 -4.30 -14.84
CA LYS A 9 -9.43 -5.08 -15.80
C LYS A 9 -8.86 -5.16 -17.21
N ARG A 10 -7.76 -4.45 -17.50
CA ARG A 10 -7.14 -4.41 -18.83
C ARG A 10 -5.64 -4.18 -18.71
N VAL A 11 -4.88 -4.65 -19.69
CA VAL A 11 -3.47 -4.28 -19.82
C VAL A 11 -3.38 -2.78 -20.09
N GLY A 12 -2.49 -2.10 -19.38
CA GLY A 12 -2.25 -0.68 -19.57
C GLY A 12 -1.11 -0.15 -18.68
N PRO A 13 -0.75 1.13 -18.85
CA PRO A 13 0.40 1.68 -18.15
C PRO A 13 0.17 1.77 -16.65
N SER A 14 1.25 1.55 -15.90
CA SER A 14 1.31 1.84 -14.47
C SER A 14 1.66 3.30 -14.25
N LYS A 15 1.01 3.95 -13.28
CA LYS A 15 1.34 5.30 -12.82
C LYS A 15 1.89 5.22 -11.40
N LYS A 16 3.04 5.86 -11.16
CA LYS A 16 3.54 6.10 -9.81
C LYS A 16 2.67 7.18 -9.16
N ILE A 17 2.00 6.84 -8.06
CA ILE A 17 1.06 7.72 -7.36
C ILE A 17 1.63 8.28 -6.05
N LEU A 18 2.64 7.61 -5.48
CA LEU A 18 3.40 8.08 -4.34
C LEU A 18 4.88 7.82 -4.60
N ASP A 19 5.73 8.84 -4.39
CA ASP A 19 7.18 8.73 -4.61
C ASP A 19 8.06 9.21 -3.46
N ARG A 20 7.45 9.43 -2.29
CA ARG A 20 8.15 9.69 -1.04
C ARG A 20 8.14 8.45 -0.12
N PRO A 21 9.08 8.35 0.83
CA PRO A 21 8.94 7.42 1.96
C PRO A 21 7.64 7.67 2.72
N LEU A 22 7.13 6.62 3.38
CA LEU A 22 6.11 6.79 4.42
C LEU A 22 6.74 7.52 5.59
N GLU A 23 5.97 8.43 6.17
CA GLU A 23 6.34 9.18 7.36
C GLU A 23 5.54 8.65 8.55
N THR A 24 6.00 8.94 9.77
CA THR A 24 5.29 8.52 10.99
C THR A 24 3.83 8.98 11.01
N ASN A 25 3.55 10.16 10.45
CA ASN A 25 2.19 10.70 10.37
C ASN A 25 1.27 9.96 9.38
N ASP A 26 1.83 9.18 8.45
CA ASP A 26 1.04 8.34 7.56
C ASP A 26 0.61 7.04 8.24
N ILE A 27 1.14 6.72 9.43
CA ILE A 27 0.94 5.43 10.09
C ILE A 27 0.19 5.66 11.40
N SER A 28 -0.93 4.96 11.57
CA SER A 28 -1.64 4.88 12.84
C SER A 28 -1.85 3.43 13.23
N ALA A 29 -1.71 3.11 14.52
CA ALA A 29 -2.19 1.86 15.07
C ALA A 29 -3.49 2.14 15.82
N ASP A 30 -4.59 1.54 15.37
CA ASP A 30 -5.89 1.67 16.03
C ASP A 30 -6.53 0.29 16.15
N HIS A 31 -7.13 0.01 17.31
CA HIS A 31 -7.78 -1.26 17.61
C HIS A 31 -6.97 -2.53 17.26
N GLY A 32 -5.64 -2.47 17.36
CA GLY A 32 -4.75 -3.59 17.05
C GLY A 32 -4.44 -3.78 15.56
N ALA A 33 -4.89 -2.89 14.67
CA ALA A 33 -4.55 -2.89 13.25
C ALA A 33 -3.60 -1.74 12.89
N PHE A 34 -2.71 -1.98 11.94
CA PHE A 34 -1.82 -0.98 11.35
C PHE A 34 -2.53 -0.33 10.16
N THR A 35 -2.64 0.99 10.18
CA THR A 35 -3.29 1.76 9.12
C THR A 35 -2.29 2.70 8.49
N PHE A 36 -2.10 2.60 7.18
CA PHE A 36 -1.35 3.52 6.35
C PHE A 36 -2.31 4.46 5.64
N THR A 37 -2.22 5.76 5.93
CA THR A 37 -3.05 6.81 5.33
C THR A 37 -2.14 7.83 4.64
N PHE A 38 -2.25 7.98 3.32
CA PHE A 38 -1.45 8.94 2.55
C PHE A 38 -2.24 9.55 1.39
N LYS A 39 -1.87 10.77 1.01
CA LYS A 39 -2.44 11.45 -0.16
C LYS A 39 -1.63 11.14 -1.41
N ALA A 40 -2.31 10.85 -2.51
CA ALA A 40 -1.69 10.54 -3.78
C ALA A 40 -2.64 10.81 -4.97
N ALA A 41 -2.10 10.91 -6.18
CA ALA A 41 -2.90 11.13 -7.38
C ALA A 41 -3.64 9.86 -7.83
N GLY A 42 -4.83 10.01 -8.42
CA GLY A 42 -5.53 8.93 -9.09
C GLY A 42 -4.79 8.40 -10.33
N GLN A 43 -5.22 7.25 -10.86
CA GLN A 43 -4.58 6.67 -12.05
C GLN A 43 -4.77 7.57 -13.29
N TYR A 44 -6.01 8.02 -13.54
CA TYR A 44 -6.41 8.61 -14.83
C TYR A 44 -6.58 10.12 -14.79
N ASP A 45 -6.71 10.71 -13.61
CA ASP A 45 -6.92 12.14 -13.42
C ASP A 45 -5.78 12.78 -12.62
N LYS A 46 -5.90 14.09 -12.40
CA LYS A 46 -5.04 14.88 -11.50
C LYS A 46 -5.68 15.05 -10.11
N SER A 47 -6.74 14.31 -9.81
CA SER A 47 -7.42 14.40 -8.53
C SER A 47 -6.55 13.77 -7.46
N GLU A 48 -6.50 14.41 -6.30
CA GLU A 48 -5.82 13.89 -5.12
C GLU A 48 -6.81 13.05 -4.30
N TYR A 49 -6.40 11.83 -3.97
CA TYR A 49 -7.17 10.90 -3.16
C TYR A 49 -6.43 10.61 -1.86
N LEU A 50 -7.21 10.37 -0.81
CA LEU A 50 -6.70 9.84 0.46
C LEU A 50 -6.77 8.31 0.41
N TYR A 51 -5.62 7.67 0.28
CA TYR A 51 -5.50 6.22 0.32
C TYR A 51 -5.39 5.76 1.76
N ARG A 52 -6.16 4.73 2.12
CA ARG A 52 -6.09 4.08 3.42
C ARG A 52 -5.91 2.57 3.23
N VAL A 53 -4.82 2.02 3.77
CA VAL A 53 -4.54 0.59 3.80
C VAL A 53 -4.56 0.15 5.25
N VAL A 54 -5.47 -0.75 5.60
CA VAL A 54 -5.60 -1.30 6.95
C VAL A 54 -5.09 -2.73 6.92
N LEU A 55 -4.18 -3.06 7.83
CA LEU A 55 -3.55 -4.35 7.94
C LEU A 55 -3.71 -4.86 9.37
N THR A 56 -4.25 -6.06 9.50
CA THR A 56 -4.27 -6.81 10.74
C THR A 56 -2.85 -7.22 11.15
N PRO A 57 -2.62 -7.62 12.42
CA PRO A 57 -1.34 -8.17 12.84
C PRO A 57 -0.86 -9.35 11.98
N GLU A 58 -1.79 -10.19 11.52
CA GLU A 58 -1.49 -11.34 10.65
C GLU A 58 -1.00 -10.90 9.27
N GLU A 59 -1.68 -9.93 8.64
CA GLU A 59 -1.26 -9.38 7.36
C GLU A 59 0.07 -8.62 7.47
N MET A 60 0.30 -7.92 8.58
CA MET A 60 1.60 -7.30 8.86
C MET A 60 2.72 -8.32 9.03
N ALA A 61 2.43 -9.47 9.66
CA ALA A 61 3.39 -10.57 9.78
C ALA A 61 3.82 -11.10 8.41
N ILE A 62 2.91 -11.16 7.43
CA ILE A 62 3.22 -11.55 6.04
C ILE A 62 4.20 -10.55 5.40
N LEU A 63 4.00 -9.25 5.62
CA LEU A 63 4.86 -8.21 5.03
C LEU A 63 6.29 -8.20 5.59
N ILE A 64 6.45 -8.52 6.88
CA ILE A 64 7.77 -8.56 7.53
C ILE A 64 8.39 -9.97 7.52
N ALA A 65 7.66 -10.97 7.02
CA ALA A 65 8.16 -12.33 6.94
C ALA A 65 9.40 -12.36 6.04
N PRO A 66 10.47 -13.04 6.47
CA PRO A 66 11.61 -13.33 5.60
C PRO A 66 11.13 -13.93 4.28
N HIS A 67 11.68 -13.43 3.17
CA HIS A 67 11.27 -13.81 1.81
C HIS A 67 11.27 -15.34 1.56
N ASP A 68 12.06 -16.11 2.31
CA ASP A 68 12.12 -17.57 2.21
C ASP A 68 10.94 -18.31 2.86
N LEU A 69 10.22 -17.69 3.80
CA LEU A 69 9.04 -18.28 4.45
C LEU A 69 7.76 -18.18 3.60
N LEU A 70 7.72 -17.27 2.63
CA LEU A 70 6.56 -17.08 1.75
C LEU A 70 6.43 -18.18 0.67
N LYS A 71 7.45 -19.03 0.48
CA LYS A 71 7.44 -20.11 -0.52
C LYS A 71 6.60 -21.34 -0.14
N HIS A 72 6.18 -21.45 1.12
CA HIS A 72 5.45 -22.62 1.63
C HIS A 72 3.96 -22.36 1.86
N VAL A 73 3.46 -21.19 1.46
CA VAL A 73 2.04 -20.81 1.52
C VAL A 73 1.54 -20.63 0.08
N ALA A 74 1.50 -21.72 -0.68
CA ALA A 74 0.91 -21.80 -2.00
C ALA A 74 0.18 -23.13 -2.16
#